data_AF-A0A661TPA5-F1
#
_entry.id   AF-A0A661TPA5-F1
#
_cell.length_a   1.000
_cell.length_b   1.000
_cell.length_c   1.000
_cell.angle_alpha   90.00
_cell.angle_beta   90.00
_cell.angle_gamma   90.00
#
_symmetry.space_group_name_H-M   'P 1'
#
loop_
_entity.id
_entity.type
_entity.pdbx_description
1 polymer ?
#
loop_
_entity_poly.entity_id
_entity_poly.type
_entity_poly.pdbx_seq_one_letter_code
_entity_poly.pdbx_strand_id
1 'polypeptide(L)'
;EYNIAKHIDAGAPVIAIYPEEGTGARFDATGIIKNGPNLENAKLFMDFVTTKEAYEIVLNTKSRRTVHPEVPAPGALPPLNEIPLMKYDAVKAAEMREELSLKVSDLIQ
;
A
#
# COMPACT_ATOMS: atom_id res chain seq x y z
N GLU A 1 6.45 -3.91 -3.02
CA GLU A 1 7.46 -4.09 -1.95
C GLU A 1 7.88 -5.55 -1.83
N TYR A 2 6.94 -6.49 -1.68
CA TYR A 2 7.20 -7.94 -1.70
C TYR A 2 8.27 -8.39 -2.71
N ASN A 3 8.14 -7.99 -3.98
CA ASN A 3 9.09 -8.41 -5.02
C ASN A 3 10.51 -7.92 -4.71
N ILE A 4 10.71 -6.62 -4.48
CA ILE A 4 12.05 -6.06 -4.30
C ILE A 4 12.68 -6.47 -2.96
N ALA A 5 11.94 -6.46 -1.86
CA ALA A 5 12.45 -6.85 -0.54
C ALA A 5 12.95 -8.30 -0.55
N LYS A 6 12.14 -9.23 -1.08
CA LYS A 6 12.50 -10.64 -1.19
C LYS A 6 13.72 -10.87 -2.09
N HIS A 7 13.86 -10.11 -3.18
CA HIS A 7 15.03 -10.22 -4.05
C HIS A 7 16.31 -9.71 -3.37
N ILE A 8 16.24 -8.61 -2.62
CA ILE A 8 17.37 -8.09 -1.83
C ILE A 8 17.77 -9.12 -0.76
N ASP A 9 16.82 -9.63 0.01
CA ASP A 9 17.07 -10.62 1.07
C ASP A 9 17.64 -11.94 0.52
N ALA A 10 17.31 -12.29 -0.72
CA ALA A 10 17.86 -13.45 -1.44
C ALA A 10 19.25 -13.19 -2.07
N GLY A 11 19.82 -11.99 -1.90
CA GLY A 11 21.14 -11.63 -2.43
C GLY A 11 21.16 -11.31 -3.93
N ALA A 12 20.02 -11.03 -4.55
CA ALA A 12 20.00 -10.58 -5.93
C ALA A 12 20.64 -9.18 -6.06
N PRO A 13 21.35 -8.89 -7.17
CA PRO A 13 22.05 -7.61 -7.37
C PRO A 13 21.07 -6.50 -7.79
N VAL A 14 20.10 -6.20 -6.93
CA VAL A 14 19.05 -5.20 -7.15
C VAL A 14 18.98 -4.26 -5.95
N ILE A 15 18.54 -3.03 -6.20
CA ILE A 15 18.30 -2.02 -5.18
C ILE A 15 16.94 -1.37 -5.41
N ALA A 16 16.32 -0.90 -4.32
CA ALA A 16 15.14 -0.06 -4.41
C ALA A 16 15.58 1.41 -4.64
N ILE A 17 15.09 2.03 -5.70
CA ILE A 17 15.28 3.45 -5.98
C ILE A 17 13.94 4.17 -5.83
N TYR A 18 13.93 5.26 -5.08
CA TYR A 18 12.82 6.18 -4.97
C TYR A 18 13.20 7.47 -5.71
N PRO A 19 12.43 7.91 -6.72
CA PRO A 19 12.73 9.13 -7.48
C PRO A 19 12.83 10.37 -6.58
N GLU A 20 13.77 11.26 -6.87
CA GLU A 20 14.02 12.48 -6.09
C GLU A 20 12.85 13.48 -6.18
N GLU A 21 12.17 13.52 -7.33
CA GLU A 21 10.97 14.33 -7.56
C GLU A 21 9.76 13.84 -6.74
N GLY A 22 9.88 12.63 -6.17
CA GLY A 22 8.89 11.99 -5.33
C GLY A 22 8.19 10.81 -5.99
N THR A 23 7.60 9.98 -5.15
CA THR A 23 6.80 8.81 -5.55
C THR A 23 5.45 8.82 -4.86
N GLY A 24 4.48 8.12 -5.45
CA GLY A 24 3.21 7.84 -4.80
C GLY A 24 3.34 6.73 -3.74
N ALA A 25 2.60 6.87 -2.63
CA ALA A 25 2.24 5.76 -1.76
C ALA A 25 0.77 5.43 -1.98
N ARG A 26 0.48 4.16 -2.31
CA ARG A 26 -0.90 3.68 -2.40
C ARG A 26 -1.27 3.01 -1.08
N PHE A 27 -2.33 3.51 -0.47
CA PHE A 27 -2.89 2.95 0.74
C PHE A 27 -4.03 1.99 0.38
N ASP A 28 -3.98 0.79 0.94
CA ASP A 28 -5.10 -0.13 0.90
C ASP A 28 -6.16 0.35 1.90
N ALA A 29 -7.44 0.28 1.51
CA ALA A 29 -8.56 0.65 2.37
C ALA A 29 -9.42 -0.57 2.68
N THR A 30 -9.93 -0.63 3.90
CA THR A 30 -10.94 -1.60 4.34
C THR A 30 -12.24 -0.88 4.64
N GLY A 31 -13.37 -1.54 4.37
CA GLY A 31 -14.69 -0.94 4.56
C GLY A 31 -15.79 -1.98 4.71
N ILE A 32 -16.84 -1.61 5.43
CA ILE A 32 -18.02 -2.44 5.62
C ILE A 32 -19.00 -2.20 4.46
N ILE A 33 -19.46 -3.27 3.83
CA ILE A 33 -20.46 -3.20 2.75
C ILE A 33 -21.81 -2.77 3.33
N LYS A 34 -22.39 -1.71 2.77
CA LYS A 34 -23.72 -1.23 3.17
C LYS A 34 -24.77 -2.33 2.95
N ASN A 35 -25.60 -2.57 3.97
CA ASN A 35 -26.62 -3.64 3.98
C ASN A 35 -26.05 -5.05 3.78
N GLY A 36 -24.77 -5.27 4.10
CA GLY A 36 -24.18 -6.60 4.12
C GLY A 36 -24.86 -7.52 5.17
N PRO A 37 -24.81 -8.84 4.98
CA PRO A 37 -25.60 -9.80 5.77
C PRO A 37 -25.15 -9.95 7.23
N ASN A 38 -23.91 -9.57 7.57
CA ASN A 38 -23.30 -9.84 8.88
C ASN A 38 -22.63 -8.58 9.46
N LEU A 39 -23.41 -7.54 9.77
CA LEU A 39 -22.88 -6.24 10.21
C LEU A 39 -22.02 -6.34 11.48
N GLU A 40 -22.46 -7.08 12.49
CA GLU A 40 -21.74 -7.16 13.77
C GLU A 40 -20.37 -7.85 13.62
N ASN A 41 -20.31 -8.94 12.85
CA ASN A 41 -19.02 -9.59 12.54
C ASN A 41 -18.12 -8.71 11.68
N ALA A 42 -18.69 -7.91 10.77
CA ALA A 42 -17.91 -6.98 9.96
C ALA A 42 -17.27 -5.88 10.83
N LYS A 43 -17.98 -5.37 11.86
CA LYS A 43 -17.41 -4.43 12.82
C LYS A 43 -16.25 -5.05 13.61
N LEU A 44 -16.45 -6.26 14.15
CA LEU A 44 -15.38 -6.98 14.86
C LEU A 44 -14.14 -7.21 13.98
N PHE A 45 -14.34 -7.49 12.68
CA PHE A 45 -13.23 -7.60 11.75
C PHE A 45 -12.53 -6.26 11.50
N MET A 46 -13.27 -5.14 11.41
CA MET A 46 -12.67 -3.81 11.29
C MET A 46 -11.86 -3.43 12.53
N ASP A 47 -12.33 -3.79 13.72
CA ASP A 47 -11.57 -3.61 14.96
C ASP A 47 -10.27 -4.41 14.91
N PHE A 48 -10.33 -5.69 14.53
CA PHE A 48 -9.14 -6.53 14.38
C PHE A 48 -8.15 -6.02 13.32
N VAL A 49 -8.61 -5.71 12.11
CA VAL A 49 -7.73 -5.38 10.98
C VAL A 49 -6.97 -4.05 11.17
N THR A 50 -7.39 -3.24 12.15
CA THR A 50 -6.71 -1.99 12.52
C THR A 50 -5.76 -2.15 13.71
N THR A 51 -5.66 -3.35 14.30
CA THR A 51 -4.70 -3.64 15.36
C THR A 51 -3.26 -3.77 14.83
N LYS A 52 -2.29 -3.55 15.73
CA LYS A 52 -0.87 -3.83 15.47
C LYS A 52 -0.64 -5.27 14.98
N GLU A 53 -1.28 -6.25 15.63
CA GLU A 53 -1.16 -7.67 15.28
C GLU A 53 -1.56 -7.93 13.82
N ALA A 54 -2.67 -7.36 13.36
CA ALA A 54 -3.08 -7.49 11.97
C ALA A 54 -2.07 -6.90 10.99
N TYR A 55 -1.47 -5.75 11.33
CA TYR A 55 -0.41 -5.15 10.51
C TYR A 55 0.89 -5.97 10.54
N GLU A 56 1.25 -6.58 11.67
CA GLU A 56 2.38 -7.51 11.76
C GLU A 56 2.16 -8.76 10.89
N ILE A 57 0.93 -9.29 10.83
CA ILE A 57 0.58 -10.38 9.90
C ILE A 57 0.83 -9.94 8.45
N VAL A 58 0.41 -8.74 8.07
CA VAL A 58 0.63 -8.22 6.70
C VAL A 58 2.13 -8.06 6.39
N LEU A 59 2.91 -7.51 7.33
CA LEU A 59 4.36 -7.39 7.18
C LEU A 59 5.01 -8.76 6.98
N ASN A 60 4.69 -9.72 7.87
CA ASN A 60 5.37 -11.01 7.90
C ASN A 60 4.95 -11.94 6.74
N THR A 61 3.70 -11.83 6.27
CA THR A 61 3.19 -12.71 5.20
C THR A 61 3.37 -12.14 3.80
N LYS A 62 3.43 -10.80 3.66
CA LYS A 62 3.47 -10.12 2.36
C LYS A 62 4.62 -9.13 2.20
N SER A 63 5.48 -8.95 3.21
CA SER A 63 6.60 -7.99 3.18
C SER A 63 6.14 -6.61 2.69
N ARG A 64 4.96 -6.18 3.17
CA ARG A 64 4.37 -4.87 2.87
C ARG A 64 4.63 -3.93 4.03
N ARG A 65 4.99 -2.70 3.70
CA ARG A 65 5.03 -1.59 4.62
C ARG A 65 3.60 -1.28 5.07
N THR A 66 3.45 -1.02 6.37
CA THR A 66 2.15 -0.76 6.98
C THR A 66 2.05 0.70 7.41
N VAL A 67 0.83 1.15 7.68
CA VAL A 67 0.57 2.50 8.19
C VAL A 67 0.67 2.60 9.71
N HIS A 68 0.83 1.47 10.40
CA HIS A 68 0.93 1.45 11.85
C HIS A 68 2.33 1.91 12.29
N PRO A 69 2.44 2.96 13.13
CA PRO A 69 3.73 3.61 13.44
C PRO A 69 4.71 2.68 14.19
N GLU A 70 4.21 1.68 14.90
CA GLU A 70 5.02 0.72 15.64
C GLU A 70 5.45 -0.52 14.84
N VAL A 71 4.98 -0.67 13.60
CA VAL A 71 5.32 -1.84 12.77
C VAL A 71 6.46 -1.44 11.82
N PRO A 72 7.59 -2.16 11.83
CA PRO A 72 8.77 -1.78 11.07
C PRO A 72 8.57 -1.93 9.55
N ALA A 73 9.48 -1.34 8.79
CA ALA A 73 9.55 -1.53 7.35
C ALA A 73 10.00 -2.97 6.99
N PRO A 74 9.62 -3.47 5.79
CA PRO A 74 10.00 -4.82 5.36
C PRO A 74 11.47 -4.92 4.95
N GLY A 75 12.21 -5.81 5.61
CA GLY A 75 13.59 -6.16 5.26
C GLY A 75 14.52 -4.94 5.28
N ALA A 76 15.31 -4.79 4.22
CA ALA A 76 16.24 -3.66 4.06
C ALA A 76 15.58 -2.37 3.51
N LEU A 77 14.26 -2.33 3.35
CA LEU A 77 13.59 -1.14 2.80
C LEU A 77 13.42 -0.07 3.88
N PRO A 78 13.54 1.23 3.54
CA PRO A 78 13.38 2.31 4.50
C PRO A 78 11.93 2.40 5.03
N PRO A 79 11.68 3.03 6.18
CA PRO A 79 10.35 3.40 6.63
C PRO A 79 9.69 4.46 5.72
N LEU A 80 8.37 4.62 5.85
CA LEU A 80 7.58 5.45 4.94
C LEU A 80 7.96 6.95 5.03
N ASN A 81 8.35 7.40 6.21
CA ASN A 81 8.78 8.78 6.49
C ASN A 81 10.15 9.14 5.90
N GLU A 82 10.94 8.16 5.45
CA GLU A 82 12.21 8.36 4.77
C GLU A 82 12.09 8.36 3.23
N ILE A 83 10.88 8.14 2.71
CA ILE A 83 10.62 8.12 1.27
C ILE A 83 10.10 9.49 0.84
N PRO A 84 10.59 10.06 -0.28
CA PRO A 84 10.04 11.28 -0.84
C PRO A 84 8.65 10.99 -1.41
N LEU A 85 7.61 11.24 -0.61
CA LEU A 85 6.23 11.01 -1.01
C LEU A 85 5.62 12.28 -1.59
N MET A 86 5.06 12.15 -2.80
CA MET A 86 4.23 13.20 -3.37
C MET A 86 2.87 13.24 -2.65
N LYS A 87 2.29 14.43 -2.55
CA LYS A 87 0.91 14.58 -2.07
C LYS A 87 -0.04 13.91 -3.06
N TYR A 88 -0.71 12.86 -2.62
CA TYR A 88 -1.69 12.13 -3.42
C TYR A 88 -3.11 12.51 -3.01
N ASP A 89 -3.92 12.98 -3.98
CA ASP A 89 -5.34 13.25 -3.78
C ASP A 89 -6.16 12.10 -4.37
N ALA A 90 -6.64 11.21 -3.50
CA ALA A 90 -7.39 10.03 -3.90
C ALA A 90 -8.75 10.38 -4.52
N VAL A 91 -9.38 11.48 -4.11
CA VAL A 91 -10.68 11.91 -4.63
C VAL A 91 -10.51 12.41 -6.05
N LYS A 92 -9.57 13.34 -6.26
CA LYS A 92 -9.24 13.85 -7.60
C LYS A 92 -8.78 12.73 -8.54
N ALA A 93 -7.96 11.80 -8.04
CA ALA A 93 -7.51 10.65 -8.83
C ALA A 93 -8.68 9.74 -9.25
N ALA A 94 -9.69 9.57 -8.39
CA ALA A 94 -10.88 8.80 -8.71
C ALA A 94 -11.74 9.49 -9.79
N GLU A 95 -11.92 10.81 -9.70
CA GLU A 95 -12.66 11.62 -10.68
C GLU A 95 -12.02 11.57 -12.08
N MET A 96 -10.69 11.57 -12.15
CA MET A 96 -9.94 11.56 -13.41
C MET A 96 -9.69 10.14 -13.97
N ARG A 97 -10.06 9.08 -13.24
CA ARG A 97 -9.66 7.71 -13.56
C ARG A 97 -10.08 7.27 -14.96
N GLU A 98 -11.32 7.54 -15.34
CA GLU A 98 -11.88 7.10 -16.62
C GLU A 98 -11.19 7.80 -17.80
N GLU A 99 -11.10 9.13 -17.74
CA GLU A 99 -10.43 9.95 -18.75
C GLU A 99 -8.97 9.53 -18.96
N LEU A 100 -8.21 9.38 -17.85
CA LEU A 100 -6.80 9.01 -17.93
C LEU A 100 -6.60 7.58 -18.45
N SER A 101 -7.49 6.65 -18.10
CA SER A 101 -7.38 5.26 -18.57
C SER A 101 -7.54 5.17 -20.08
N LEU A 102 -8.47 5.93 -20.66
CA LEU A 102 -8.65 6.00 -22.12
C LEU A 102 -7.45 6.64 -22.81
N LYS A 103 -7.01 7.81 -22.32
CA LYS A 103 -5.84 8.52 -22.88
C LYS A 103 -4.58 7.66 -22.86
N VAL A 104 -4.32 6.95 -21.75
CA VAL A 104 -3.18 6.04 -21.68
C VAL A 104 -3.35 4.92 -22.68
N SER A 105 -4.52 4.27 -22.75
CA SER A 105 -4.77 3.20 -23.72
C SER A 105 -4.46 3.63 -25.16
N ASP A 106 -4.78 4.86 -25.55
CA ASP A 106 -4.50 5.38 -26.89
C ASP A 106 -3.00 5.68 -27.12
N LEU A 107 -2.27 6.06 -26.06
CA LEU A 107 -0.85 6.41 -26.14
C LEU A 107 0.10 5.20 -26.23
N ILE A 108 -0.32 4.04 -25.70
CA ILE A 108 0.48 2.81 -25.66
C ILE A 108 -0.02 1.71 -26.62
N GLN A 109 -0.86 2.05 -27.59
CA GLN A 109 -1.09 1.21 -28.79
C GLN A 109 0.17 1.14 -29.66
#